data_AF-A0A7S0LPJ5-F1
#
_entry.id   AF-A0A7S0LPJ5-F1
#
_cell.length_a   1.000
_cell.length_b   1.000
_cell.length_c   1.000
_cell.angle_alpha   90.00
_cell.angle_beta   90.00
_cell.angle_gamma   90.00
#
_symmetry.space_group_name_H-M   'P 1'
#
loop_
_entity.id
_entity.type
_entity.pdbx_description
1 polymer ?
#
loop_
_entity_poly.entity_id
_entity_poly.type
_entity_poly.pdbx_seq_one_letter_code
_entity_poly.pdbx_strand_id
1 'polypeptide(L)'
;ACHLQPYTWLRSRILYALFPADRQPPTNARVLLIVLSAIPSYGLCDLVQLIRFLLIDKSDEFQLVSFLLTSKGFHFLVYGLLASINHSWRYYVCVMSDVGSTHPCEVGAPGRGMGYWKRYTSEIFRLFLEWAAFTLLLFAKGGRAQVARLEQERLGISLSSRNGQQHIAIEGGALEGRPGGFLRRLFVYDVASFVACVVLGLGLLWVQLGKIDCTQVDCSAFLKHYQDDRPVWLKDWRLWVTLDFVNTAYALCLVPFV
;
A
#
# COMPACT_ATOMS: atom_id res chain seq x y z
N ALA A 1 31.35 28.53 2.03
CA ALA A 1 30.98 28.44 0.60
C ALA A 1 29.75 27.55 0.47
N CYS A 2 28.59 28.11 0.09
CA CYS A 2 27.38 27.36 -0.21
C CYS A 2 27.51 26.71 -1.59
N HIS A 3 28.11 25.53 -1.68
CA HIS A 3 27.85 24.67 -2.82
C HIS A 3 26.42 24.13 -2.66
N LEU A 4 25.45 24.85 -3.21
CA LEU A 4 24.10 24.32 -3.41
C LEU A 4 24.24 23.10 -4.33
N GLN A 5 24.27 21.92 -3.73
CA GLN A 5 24.07 20.70 -4.50
C GLN A 5 22.65 20.78 -5.08
N PRO A 6 22.48 20.76 -6.42
CA PRO A 6 21.16 20.90 -7.04
C PRO A 6 20.17 19.84 -6.51
N TYR A 7 20.67 18.69 -6.07
CA TYR A 7 19.90 17.64 -5.42
C TYR A 7 19.22 18.09 -4.11
N THR A 8 19.93 18.77 -3.20
CA THR A 8 19.35 19.16 -1.89
C THR A 8 18.31 20.26 -2.06
N TRP A 9 18.52 21.15 -3.03
CA TRP A 9 17.53 22.16 -3.41
C TRP A 9 16.26 21.53 -4.01
N LEU A 10 16.41 20.62 -4.98
CA LEU A 10 15.27 19.93 -5.60
C LEU A 10 14.51 19.09 -4.57
N ARG A 11 15.23 18.32 -3.75
CA ARG A 11 14.69 17.50 -2.67
C ARG A 11 13.86 18.34 -1.70
N SER A 12 14.41 19.46 -1.21
CA SER A 12 13.68 20.32 -0.28
C SER A 12 12.42 20.90 -0.92
N ARG A 13 12.48 21.38 -2.17
CA ARG A 13 11.31 21.88 -2.91
C ARG A 13 10.19 20.83 -3.04
N ILE A 14 10.55 19.59 -3.39
CA ILE A 14 9.55 18.51 -3.53
C ILE A 14 8.99 18.12 -2.16
N LEU A 15 9.83 17.99 -1.13
CA LEU A 15 9.40 17.66 0.23
C LEU A 15 8.48 18.75 0.80
N TYR A 16 8.78 20.03 0.59
CA TYR A 16 7.91 21.13 1.00
C TYR A 16 6.54 21.09 0.30
N ALA A 17 6.49 20.65 -0.96
CA ALA A 17 5.22 20.49 -1.68
C ALA A 17 4.41 19.28 -1.17
N LEU A 18 5.08 18.18 -0.80
CA LEU A 18 4.46 16.94 -0.33
C LEU A 18 4.01 17.02 1.14
N PHE A 19 4.83 17.63 2.00
CA PHE A 19 4.65 17.72 3.45
C PHE A 19 4.73 19.19 3.88
N PRO A 20 3.69 20.00 3.64
CA PRO A 20 3.68 21.36 4.13
C PRO A 20 3.67 21.35 5.67
N ALA A 21 4.66 22.00 6.27
CA ALA A 21 4.77 22.12 7.73
C ALA A 21 3.64 22.99 8.31
N ASP A 22 3.10 23.90 7.51
CA ASP A 22 2.01 24.80 7.87
C ASP A 22 0.68 24.33 7.28
N ARG A 23 -0.44 24.71 7.92
CA ARG A 23 -1.84 24.48 7.45
C ARG A 23 -2.19 25.32 6.20
N GLN A 24 -1.29 25.36 5.22
CA GLN A 24 -1.53 26.03 3.95
C GLN A 24 -2.51 25.19 3.11
N PRO A 25 -3.39 25.85 2.33
CA PRO A 25 -4.24 25.15 1.38
C PRO A 25 -3.39 24.33 0.41
N PRO A 26 -3.90 23.20 -0.10
CA PRO A 26 -3.13 22.33 -0.98
C PRO A 26 -2.73 23.11 -2.25
N THR A 27 -1.43 23.13 -2.54
CA THR A 27 -0.92 23.73 -3.78
C THR A 27 -1.33 22.89 -4.98
N ASN A 28 -1.46 23.51 -6.16
CA ASN A 28 -1.78 22.80 -7.41
C ASN A 28 -0.82 21.62 -7.68
N ALA A 29 0.45 21.77 -7.32
CA ALA A 29 1.45 20.71 -7.43
C ALA A 29 1.15 19.51 -6.51
N ARG A 30 0.70 19.77 -5.27
CA ARG A 30 0.31 18.71 -4.33
C ARG A 30 -0.92 17.96 -4.83
N VAL A 31 -1.94 18.68 -5.31
CA VAL A 31 -3.14 18.09 -5.90
C VAL A 31 -2.78 17.25 -7.12
N LEU A 32 -1.94 17.77 -8.02
CA LEU A 32 -1.48 17.04 -9.19
C LEU A 32 -0.75 15.74 -8.81
N LEU A 33 0.14 15.77 -7.82
CA LEU A 33 0.83 14.56 -7.34
C LEU A 33 -0.13 13.54 -6.73
N ILE A 34 -1.11 14.00 -5.96
CA ILE A 34 -2.16 13.14 -5.39
C ILE A 34 -2.98 12.50 -6.52
N VAL A 35 -3.44 13.30 -7.48
CA VAL A 35 -4.22 12.82 -8.63
C VAL A 35 -3.40 11.83 -9.46
N LEU A 36 -2.14 12.12 -9.75
CA LEU A 36 -1.26 11.23 -10.49
C LEU A 36 -1.02 9.92 -9.74
N SER A 37 -0.89 9.97 -8.41
CA SER A 37 -0.78 8.77 -7.56
C SER A 37 -2.08 7.97 -7.45
N ALA A 38 -3.23 8.60 -7.71
CA ALA A 38 -4.54 7.94 -7.69
C ALA A 38 -4.88 7.20 -8.99
N ILE A 39 -4.06 7.35 -10.04
CA ILE A 39 -4.23 6.64 -11.31
C ILE A 39 -3.49 5.28 -11.22
N PRO A 40 -4.19 4.14 -11.05
CA PRO A 40 -3.56 2.81 -10.99
C PRO A 40 -3.00 2.35 -12.35
N SER A 41 -3.18 3.13 -13.40
CA SER A 41 -2.77 2.80 -14.76
C SER A 41 -1.28 3.03 -15.00
N TYR A 42 -0.64 2.10 -15.71
CA TYR A 42 0.74 2.20 -16.22
C TYR A 42 1.86 2.25 -15.17
N GLY A 43 1.59 1.91 -13.90
CA GLY A 43 2.60 1.91 -12.84
C GLY A 43 3.06 3.31 -12.41
N LEU A 44 2.33 4.36 -12.80
CA LEU A 44 2.62 5.74 -12.40
C LEU A 44 2.49 5.91 -10.88
N CYS A 45 1.50 5.27 -10.26
CA CYS A 45 1.35 5.24 -8.81
C CYS A 45 2.63 4.72 -8.14
N ASP A 46 3.14 3.57 -8.59
CA ASP A 46 4.34 2.96 -8.00
C ASP A 46 5.60 3.77 -8.25
N LEU A 47 5.71 4.41 -9.42
CA LEU A 47 6.79 5.34 -9.72
C LEU A 47 6.77 6.55 -8.77
N VAL A 48 5.59 7.13 -8.52
CA VAL A 48 5.44 8.24 -7.57
C VAL A 48 5.80 7.78 -6.16
N GLN A 49 5.37 6.59 -5.73
CA GLN A 49 5.74 6.03 -4.42
C GLN A 49 7.25 5.76 -4.32
N LEU A 50 7.89 5.24 -5.37
CA LEU A 50 9.34 5.07 -5.44
C LEU A 50 10.05 6.41 -5.31
N ILE A 51 9.63 7.43 -6.07
CA ILE A 51 10.22 8.77 -6.01
C ILE A 51 10.09 9.34 -4.59
N ARG A 52 8.92 9.20 -3.96
CA ARG A 52 8.71 9.60 -2.56
C ARG A 52 9.66 8.86 -1.63
N PHE A 53 9.77 7.54 -1.75
CA PHE A 53 10.67 6.72 -0.94
C PHE A 53 12.14 7.10 -1.11
N LEU A 54 12.58 7.46 -2.32
CA LEU A 54 13.93 7.94 -2.57
C LEU A 54 14.17 9.32 -1.96
N LEU A 55 13.18 10.21 -2.01
CA LEU A 55 13.27 11.59 -1.53
C LEU A 55 13.12 11.76 -0.02
N ILE A 56 12.44 10.85 0.70
CA ILE A 56 12.35 10.94 2.16
C ILE A 56 13.71 10.67 2.83
N ASP A 57 13.90 11.26 4.01
CA ASP A 57 15.00 10.93 4.90
C ASP A 57 14.68 9.61 5.60
N LYS A 58 15.54 8.61 5.36
CA LYS A 58 15.38 7.25 5.88
C LYS A 58 15.77 7.14 7.35
N SER A 59 16.46 8.15 7.87
CA SER A 59 16.84 8.24 9.27
C SER A 59 15.78 8.92 10.15
N ASP A 60 14.84 9.65 9.54
CA ASP A 60 13.76 10.37 10.20
C ASP A 60 12.50 9.50 10.32
N GLU A 61 12.17 9.13 11.56
CA GLU A 61 10.98 8.34 11.90
C GLU A 61 9.69 8.95 11.32
N PHE A 62 9.51 10.28 11.40
CA PHE A 62 8.26 10.93 11.00
C PHE A 62 8.03 10.82 9.49
N GLN A 63 9.08 11.06 8.70
CA GLN A 63 8.99 10.94 7.24
C GLN A 63 8.70 9.51 6.80
N LEU A 64 9.31 8.53 7.46
CA LEU A 64 9.11 7.11 7.19
C LEU A 64 7.69 6.64 7.52
N VAL A 65 7.19 7.03 8.70
CA VAL A 65 5.83 6.72 9.13
C VAL A 65 4.80 7.40 8.22
N SER A 66 5.03 8.67 7.88
CA SER A 66 4.14 9.41 6.98
C SER A 66 4.10 8.80 5.57
N PHE A 67 5.26 8.37 5.04
CA PHE A 67 5.32 7.59 3.81
C PHE A 67 4.47 6.34 3.91
N LEU A 68 4.69 5.53 4.95
CA LEU A 68 4.04 4.24 5.13
C LEU A 68 2.52 4.34 5.28
N LEU A 69 2.04 5.23 6.15
CA LEU A 69 0.61 5.49 6.34
C LEU A 69 -0.02 5.97 5.03
N THR A 70 0.64 6.89 4.31
CA THR A 70 0.12 7.38 3.03
C THR A 70 0.06 6.24 2.01
N SER A 71 1.12 5.43 1.85
CA SER A 71 1.16 4.33 0.88
C SER A 71 0.06 3.31 1.15
N LYS A 72 -0.14 2.90 2.41
CA LYS A 72 -1.20 1.96 2.79
C LYS A 72 -2.60 2.55 2.68
N GLY A 73 -2.78 3.83 3.02
CA GLY A 73 -4.05 4.52 2.82
C GLY A 73 -4.45 4.60 1.34
N PHE A 74 -3.49 4.90 0.45
CA PHE A 74 -3.73 4.81 -1.00
C PHE A 74 -4.03 3.38 -1.44
N HIS A 75 -3.34 2.39 -0.88
CA HIS A 75 -3.59 0.98 -1.18
C HIS A 75 -5.04 0.60 -0.84
N PHE A 76 -5.51 0.93 0.36
CA PHE A 76 -6.91 0.75 0.77
C PHE A 76 -7.89 1.44 -0.19
N LEU A 77 -7.67 2.72 -0.50
CA LEU A 77 -8.60 3.48 -1.35
C LEU A 77 -8.67 2.93 -2.78
N VAL A 78 -7.52 2.69 -3.40
CA VAL A 78 -7.45 2.32 -4.83
C VAL A 78 -7.75 0.84 -5.06
N TYR A 79 -7.10 -0.06 -4.32
CA TYR A 79 -7.22 -1.51 -4.56
C TYR A 79 -8.20 -2.22 -3.62
N GLY A 80 -8.55 -1.58 -2.50
CA GLY A 80 -9.66 -2.02 -1.66
C GLY A 80 -10.98 -1.46 -2.20
N LEU A 81 -11.23 -0.18 -1.97
CA LEU A 81 -12.53 0.44 -2.22
C LEU A 81 -12.87 0.58 -3.72
N LEU A 82 -12.04 1.29 -4.49
CA LEU A 82 -12.34 1.56 -5.91
C LEU A 82 -12.34 0.28 -6.76
N ALA A 83 -11.38 -0.63 -6.53
CA ALA A 83 -11.36 -1.91 -7.22
C ALA A 83 -12.60 -2.76 -6.89
N SER A 84 -13.04 -2.83 -5.62
CA SER A 84 -14.27 -3.54 -5.23
C SER A 84 -15.49 -3.01 -5.95
N ILE A 85 -15.64 -1.69 -6.02
CA ILE A 85 -16.76 -1.04 -6.72
C ILE A 85 -16.71 -1.38 -8.22
N ASN A 86 -15.53 -1.25 -8.85
CA ASN A 86 -15.36 -1.56 -10.27
C ASN A 86 -15.63 -3.04 -10.58
N HIS A 87 -15.19 -3.97 -9.73
CA HIS A 87 -15.46 -5.40 -9.90
C HIS A 87 -16.96 -5.72 -9.74
N SER A 88 -17.59 -5.15 -8.71
CA SER A 88 -19.02 -5.32 -8.47
C SER A 88 -19.86 -4.78 -9.62
N TRP A 89 -19.49 -3.60 -10.15
CA TRP A 89 -20.14 -3.01 -11.32
C TRP A 89 -19.99 -3.87 -12.57
N ARG A 90 -18.78 -4.36 -12.87
CA ARG A 90 -18.54 -5.25 -14.02
C ARG A 90 -19.33 -6.55 -13.91
N TYR A 91 -19.36 -7.13 -12.71
CA TYR A 91 -20.16 -8.32 -12.44
C TYR A 91 -21.66 -8.04 -12.67
N TYR A 92 -22.17 -6.94 -12.10
CA TYR A 92 -23.56 -6.53 -12.29
C TYR A 92 -23.93 -6.34 -13.76
N VAL A 93 -23.10 -5.61 -14.51
CA VAL A 93 -23.30 -5.41 -15.96
C VAL A 93 -23.30 -6.75 -16.69
N CYS A 94 -22.37 -7.66 -16.39
CA CYS A 94 -22.31 -8.94 -17.09
C CYS A 94 -23.53 -9.83 -16.79
N VAL A 95 -24.05 -9.82 -15.55
CA VAL A 95 -25.27 -10.58 -15.19
C VAL A 95 -26.54 -9.97 -15.80
N MET A 96 -26.63 -8.65 -15.89
CA MET A 96 -27.84 -7.95 -16.34
C MET A 96 -27.92 -7.78 -17.86
N SER A 97 -26.85 -8.05 -18.61
CA SER A 97 -26.84 -7.86 -20.06
C SER A 97 -27.32 -9.10 -20.79
N ASP A 98 -28.61 -9.09 -21.12
CA ASP A 98 -29.34 -10.15 -21.82
C ASP A 98 -29.22 -10.00 -23.35
N VAL A 99 -27.97 -10.00 -23.87
CA VAL A 99 -27.69 -9.57 -25.25
C VAL A 99 -27.07 -10.69 -26.10
N GLY A 100 -27.91 -11.43 -26.82
CA GLY A 100 -27.51 -12.21 -28.00
C GLY A 100 -26.77 -13.53 -27.76
N SER A 101 -26.09 -14.03 -28.80
CA SER A 101 -25.47 -15.36 -28.88
C SER A 101 -24.13 -15.51 -28.14
N THR A 102 -23.59 -14.45 -27.54
CA THR A 102 -22.35 -14.50 -26.76
C THR A 102 -22.56 -13.75 -25.46
N HIS A 103 -22.59 -14.48 -24.34
CA HIS A 103 -22.85 -13.85 -23.05
C HIS A 103 -21.70 -12.87 -22.74
N PRO A 104 -21.97 -11.60 -22.44
CA PRO A 104 -20.94 -10.58 -22.17
C PRO A 104 -20.04 -10.93 -20.97
N CYS A 105 -20.45 -11.87 -20.12
CA CYS A 105 -19.60 -12.47 -19.09
C CYS A 105 -18.44 -13.29 -19.67
N GLU A 106 -18.57 -13.86 -20.87
CA GLU A 106 -17.49 -14.61 -21.50
C GLU A 106 -16.36 -13.68 -21.92
N VAL A 107 -16.68 -12.51 -22.48
CA VAL A 107 -15.68 -11.59 -23.03
C VAL A 107 -15.24 -10.54 -21.99
N GLY A 108 -16.17 -10.09 -21.14
CA GLY A 108 -16.01 -8.97 -20.23
C GLY A 108 -15.91 -9.33 -18.74
N ALA A 109 -15.68 -10.61 -18.40
CA ALA A 109 -15.53 -11.02 -17.00
C ALA A 109 -14.51 -10.12 -16.27
N PRO A 110 -14.78 -9.74 -15.01
CA PRO A 110 -13.74 -9.18 -14.16
C PRO A 110 -12.56 -10.16 -14.17
N GLY A 111 -11.36 -9.68 -14.53
CA GLY A 111 -10.20 -10.55 -14.68
C GLY A 111 -9.93 -11.12 -16.09
N ARG A 112 -10.53 -10.59 -17.17
CA ARG A 112 -10.19 -11.00 -18.57
C ARG A 112 -9.52 -9.96 -19.50
N GLY A 113 -9.12 -8.77 -19.04
CA GLY A 113 -8.82 -7.64 -19.96
C GLY A 113 -7.58 -6.78 -19.70
N MET A 114 -6.71 -7.11 -18.74
CA MET A 114 -5.51 -6.29 -18.46
C MET A 114 -4.27 -7.16 -18.37
N GLY A 115 -3.11 -6.60 -18.71
CA GLY A 115 -1.83 -7.27 -18.56
C GLY A 115 -1.56 -7.58 -17.08
N TYR A 116 -2.06 -8.71 -16.61
CA TYR A 116 -2.02 -9.14 -15.20
C TYR A 116 -0.63 -9.05 -14.64
N TRP A 117 0.35 -9.52 -15.42
CA TRP A 117 1.74 -9.48 -15.03
C TRP A 117 2.17 -8.08 -14.60
N LYS A 118 1.82 -7.04 -15.38
CA LYS A 118 2.15 -5.65 -15.03
C LYS A 118 1.55 -5.26 -13.67
N ARG A 119 0.26 -5.57 -13.45
CA ARG A 119 -0.45 -5.28 -12.20
C ARG A 119 0.19 -6.00 -11.00
N TYR A 120 0.48 -7.29 -11.10
CA TYR A 120 1.10 -8.02 -9.99
C TYR A 120 2.54 -7.62 -9.75
N THR A 121 3.31 -7.34 -10.80
CA THR A 121 4.68 -6.82 -10.63
C THR A 121 4.68 -5.46 -9.91
N SER A 122 3.72 -4.57 -10.20
CA SER A 122 3.57 -3.33 -9.46
C SER A 122 3.20 -3.56 -7.99
N GLU A 123 2.29 -4.50 -7.70
CA GLU A 123 1.92 -4.80 -6.31
C GLU A 123 3.09 -5.39 -5.50
N ILE A 124 3.83 -6.35 -6.08
CA ILE A 124 5.03 -6.92 -5.43
C ILE A 124 6.06 -5.82 -5.17
N PHE A 125 6.27 -4.94 -6.15
CA PHE A 125 7.19 -3.82 -5.99
C PHE A 125 6.75 -2.86 -4.88
N ARG A 126 5.45 -2.55 -4.78
CA ARG A 126 4.92 -1.69 -3.71
C ARG A 126 5.06 -2.33 -2.33
N LEU A 127 4.71 -3.61 -2.21
CA LEU A 127 4.92 -4.38 -0.99
C LEU A 127 6.39 -4.34 -0.57
N PHE A 128 7.31 -4.51 -1.52
CA PHE A 128 8.74 -4.41 -1.26
C PHE A 128 9.14 -3.04 -0.70
N LEU A 129 8.65 -1.93 -1.28
CA LEU A 129 8.91 -0.58 -0.77
C LEU A 129 8.38 -0.36 0.65
N GLU A 130 7.16 -0.84 0.94
CA GLU A 130 6.55 -0.73 2.27
C GLU A 130 7.34 -1.53 3.32
N TRP A 131 7.74 -2.75 2.99
CA TRP A 131 8.52 -3.62 3.89
C TRP A 131 9.96 -3.10 4.08
N ALA A 132 10.55 -2.50 3.05
CA ALA A 132 11.83 -1.79 3.16
C ALA A 132 11.71 -0.59 4.11
N ALA A 133 10.65 0.23 3.97
CA ALA A 133 10.37 1.34 4.87
C ALA A 133 10.16 0.87 6.32
N PHE A 134 9.42 -0.22 6.54
CA PHE A 134 9.27 -0.82 7.86
C PHE A 134 10.60 -1.28 8.46
N THR A 135 11.44 -1.95 7.66
CA THR A 135 12.75 -2.43 8.12
C THR A 135 13.63 -1.26 8.53
N LEU A 136 13.63 -0.18 7.74
CA LEU A 136 14.34 1.06 8.07
C LEU A 136 13.78 1.74 9.33
N LEU A 137 12.47 1.63 9.59
CA LEU A 137 11.84 2.19 10.79
C LEU A 137 12.41 1.59 12.07
N LEU A 138 12.83 0.32 12.04
CA LEU A 138 13.48 -0.34 13.18
C LEU A 138 14.85 0.27 13.54
N PHE A 139 15.48 0.98 12.60
CA PHE A 139 16.79 1.61 12.76
C PHE A 139 16.73 3.15 12.77
N ALA A 140 15.58 3.73 12.45
CA ALA A 140 15.40 5.18 12.41
C ALA A 140 15.57 5.78 13.81
N LYS A 141 16.20 6.95 13.89
CA LYS A 141 16.37 7.66 15.16
C LYS A 141 15.07 8.39 15.46
N GLY A 142 14.53 8.16 16.65
CA GLY A 142 13.18 8.61 16.99
C GLY A 142 13.05 10.14 16.99
N GLY A 143 12.27 10.66 16.04
CA GLY A 143 12.00 12.10 15.92
C GLY A 143 11.20 12.65 17.11
N ARG A 144 10.46 11.78 17.83
CA ARG A 144 9.66 12.19 18.99
C ARG A 144 10.49 12.79 20.12
N ALA A 145 11.70 12.31 20.36
CA ALA A 145 12.57 12.89 21.38
C ALA A 145 12.98 14.33 21.00
N GLN A 146 13.17 14.59 19.70
CA GLN A 146 13.51 15.89 19.17
C GLN A 146 12.30 16.83 19.10
N VAL A 147 11.12 16.32 18.70
CA VAL A 147 9.85 17.07 18.72
C VAL A 147 9.45 17.43 20.14
N ALA A 148 9.53 16.49 21.10
CA ALA A 148 9.25 16.78 22.51
C ALA A 148 10.22 17.84 23.06
N ARG A 149 11.51 17.79 22.67
CA ARG A 149 12.49 18.80 23.05
C ARG A 149 12.17 20.17 22.43
N LEU A 150 11.77 20.22 21.17
CA LEU A 150 11.38 21.46 20.47
C LEU A 150 10.05 22.02 20.99
N GLU A 151 9.09 21.18 21.38
CA GLU A 151 7.84 21.61 22.02
C GLU A 151 8.11 22.16 23.43
N GLN A 152 8.98 21.53 24.21
CA GLN A 152 9.44 22.05 25.50
C GLN A 152 10.09 23.43 25.35
N GLU A 153 10.93 23.61 24.33
CA GLU A 153 11.56 24.89 24.01
C GLU A 153 10.54 25.93 23.52
N ARG A 154 9.61 25.56 22.63
CA ARG A 154 8.57 26.45 22.09
C ARG A 154 7.59 26.93 23.17
N LEU A 155 7.25 26.06 24.12
CA LEU A 155 6.37 26.41 25.24
C LEU A 155 7.07 27.33 26.25
N GLY A 156 8.35 27.67 26.04
CA GLY A 156 9.09 28.53 26.95
C GLY A 156 9.17 27.93 28.34
N ILE A 157 9.02 26.60 28.46
CA ILE A 157 9.35 25.85 29.67
C ILE A 157 10.88 25.83 29.74
N SER A 158 11.46 27.01 29.89
CA SER A 158 12.68 27.14 30.66
C SER A 158 12.38 26.42 31.95
N LEU A 159 13.11 25.34 32.21
CA LEU A 159 13.28 24.79 33.54
C LEU A 159 13.97 25.88 34.38
N SER A 160 13.31 27.01 34.62
CA SER A 160 13.58 27.87 35.74
C SER A 160 13.10 27.10 36.96
N SER A 161 13.94 26.14 37.33
CA SER A 161 14.03 25.55 38.65
C SER A 161 14.39 26.67 39.63
N ARG A 162 13.41 27.52 39.93
CA ARG A 162 13.43 28.46 41.04
C ARG A 162 12.05 28.40 41.67
N ASN A 163 12.01 27.78 42.84
CA ASN A 163 10.88 27.55 43.73
C ASN A 163 9.94 26.40 43.35
N GLY A 164 10.30 25.22 43.88
CA GLY A 164 9.41 24.22 44.47
C GLY A 164 8.01 24.03 43.91
N GLN A 165 7.79 22.85 43.35
CA GLN A 165 6.48 22.20 43.18
C GLN A 165 5.51 22.84 42.18
N GLN A 166 5.76 22.60 40.89
CA GLN A 166 4.67 22.22 40.00
C GLN A 166 5.08 21.03 39.15
N HIS A 167 4.82 19.83 39.69
CA HIS A 167 4.63 18.66 38.85
C HIS A 167 3.30 18.84 38.11
N ILE A 168 3.34 19.51 36.97
CA ILE A 168 2.30 19.29 35.95
C ILE A 168 2.58 17.88 35.43
N ALA A 169 2.06 16.89 36.14
CA ALA A 169 1.86 15.56 35.60
C ALA A 169 0.88 15.75 34.44
N ILE A 170 1.41 15.99 33.23
CA ILE A 170 0.68 15.69 32.02
C ILE A 170 0.43 14.19 32.15
N GLU A 171 -0.78 13.81 32.56
CA GLU A 171 -1.32 12.45 32.55
C GLU A 171 -1.45 11.95 31.10
N GLY A 172 -0.40 12.10 30.30
CA GLY A 172 -0.15 11.24 29.16
C GLY A 172 0.36 9.94 29.74
N GLY A 173 -0.57 9.05 30.06
CA GLY A 173 -0.32 7.79 30.77
C GLY A 173 1.03 7.18 30.43
N ALA A 174 1.79 6.88 31.49
CA ALA A 174 3.04 6.13 31.49
C ALA A 174 2.83 4.69 30.98
N LEU A 175 2.43 4.54 29.72
CA LEU A 175 2.64 3.34 28.93
C LEU A 175 4.14 3.28 28.59
N GLU A 176 4.92 3.02 29.63
CA GLU A 176 6.07 2.13 29.61
C GLU A 176 6.97 2.22 28.37
N GLY A 177 7.73 3.32 28.28
CA GLY A 177 9.17 3.36 27.99
C GLY A 177 9.73 2.74 26.69
N ARG A 178 8.93 2.09 25.85
CA ARG A 178 9.37 1.50 24.59
C ARG A 178 8.96 2.39 23.44
N PRO A 179 9.90 3.10 22.78
CA PRO A 179 9.59 3.87 21.59
C PRO A 179 8.94 2.94 20.53
N GLY A 180 7.82 3.37 19.95
CA GLY A 180 7.17 2.67 18.83
C GLY A 180 6.03 1.69 19.15
N GLY A 181 5.49 1.64 20.38
CA GLY A 181 4.48 0.64 20.77
C GLY A 181 3.20 0.58 19.90
N PHE A 182 2.69 1.72 19.42
CA PHE A 182 1.53 1.74 18.53
C PHE A 182 1.86 1.20 17.12
N LEU A 183 2.94 1.72 16.51
CA LEU A 183 3.37 1.31 15.17
C LEU A 183 3.74 -0.17 15.10
N ARG A 184 4.35 -0.70 16.16
CA ARG A 184 4.66 -2.14 16.25
C ARG A 184 3.39 -2.99 16.25
N ARG A 185 2.34 -2.59 16.96
CA ARG A 185 1.05 -3.30 16.95
C ARG A 185 0.41 -3.25 15.56
N LEU A 186 0.46 -2.09 14.92
CA LEU A 186 -0.06 -1.88 13.58
C LEU A 186 0.71 -2.73 12.54
N PHE A 187 2.02 -2.90 12.69
CA PHE A 187 2.83 -3.79 11.86
C PHE A 187 2.50 -5.27 12.07
N VAL A 188 2.35 -5.71 13.33
CA VAL A 188 1.94 -7.10 13.62
C VAL A 188 0.58 -7.39 12.98
N TYR A 189 -0.34 -6.43 13.05
CA TYR A 189 -1.64 -6.52 12.37
C TYR A 189 -1.50 -6.62 10.85
N ASP A 190 -0.62 -5.83 10.23
CA ASP A 190 -0.34 -5.87 8.79
C ASP A 190 0.19 -7.23 8.33
N VAL A 191 1.21 -7.74 9.02
CA VAL A 191 1.81 -9.05 8.73
C VAL A 191 0.78 -10.16 8.93
N ALA A 192 0.00 -10.13 10.00
CA ALA A 192 -1.06 -11.10 10.25
C ALA A 192 -2.12 -11.07 9.14
N SER A 193 -2.54 -9.88 8.71
CA SER A 193 -3.50 -9.68 7.62
C SER A 193 -2.95 -10.19 6.29
N PHE A 194 -1.68 -9.91 5.99
CA PHE A 194 -1.00 -10.42 4.80
C PHE A 194 -0.95 -11.95 4.79
N VAL A 195 -0.50 -12.57 5.88
CA VAL A 195 -0.43 -14.05 6.01
C VAL A 195 -1.81 -14.67 5.88
N ALA A 196 -2.84 -14.10 6.52
CA ALA A 196 -4.21 -14.57 6.40
C ALA A 196 -4.72 -14.52 4.95
N CYS A 197 -4.42 -13.44 4.22
CA CYS A 197 -4.80 -13.30 2.81
C CYS A 197 -4.05 -14.28 1.90
N VAL A 198 -2.77 -14.53 2.16
CA VAL A 198 -1.99 -15.55 1.43
C VAL A 198 -2.58 -16.95 1.65
N VAL A 199 -2.89 -17.31 2.90
CA VAL A 199 -3.53 -18.60 3.23
C VAL A 199 -4.89 -18.73 2.54
N LEU A 200 -5.72 -17.68 2.58
CA LEU A 200 -6.99 -17.64 1.86
C LEU A 200 -6.80 -17.85 0.35
N GLY A 201 -5.83 -17.16 -0.26
CA GLY A 201 -5.52 -17.29 -1.68
C GLY A 201 -5.08 -18.70 -2.07
N LEU A 202 -4.17 -19.30 -1.30
CA LEU A 202 -3.74 -20.68 -1.52
C LEU A 202 -4.91 -21.67 -1.38
N GLY A 203 -5.79 -21.47 -0.39
CA GLY A 203 -6.99 -22.28 -0.22
C GLY A 203 -7.97 -22.17 -1.40
N LEU A 204 -8.22 -20.96 -1.90
CA LEU A 204 -9.08 -20.74 -3.07
C LEU A 204 -8.49 -21.37 -4.33
N LEU A 205 -7.17 -21.24 -4.54
CA LEU A 205 -6.49 -21.88 -5.65
C LEU A 205 -6.55 -23.40 -5.56
N TRP A 206 -6.35 -23.96 -4.37
CA TRP A 206 -6.50 -25.40 -4.13
C TRP A 206 -7.90 -25.90 -4.52
N VAL A 207 -8.96 -25.19 -4.09
CA VAL A 207 -10.36 -25.52 -4.44
C VAL A 207 -10.60 -25.44 -5.95
N GLN A 208 -9.98 -24.47 -6.63
CA GLN A 208 -10.12 -24.32 -8.08
C GLN A 208 -9.39 -25.43 -8.84
N LEU A 209 -8.19 -25.79 -8.42
CA LEU A 209 -7.41 -26.88 -9.02
C LEU A 209 -8.09 -28.23 -8.79
N GLY A 210 -8.68 -28.45 -7.61
CA GLY A 210 -9.40 -29.68 -7.29
C GLY A 210 -10.68 -29.92 -8.10
N LYS A 211 -11.24 -28.88 -8.74
CA LYS A 211 -12.42 -29.00 -9.63
C LYS A 211 -12.06 -29.31 -11.09
N ILE A 212 -10.77 -29.42 -11.42
CA ILE A 212 -10.34 -29.85 -12.75
C ILE A 212 -10.42 -31.38 -12.75
N ASP A 213 -11.62 -31.91 -13.04
CA ASP A 213 -11.84 -33.35 -13.17
C ASP A 213 -11.00 -33.90 -14.34
N CYS A 214 -9.86 -34.51 -14.04
CA CYS A 214 -9.00 -35.20 -15.01
C CYS A 214 -9.65 -36.47 -15.61
N THR A 215 -10.90 -36.78 -15.26
CA THR A 215 -11.59 -38.00 -15.66
C THR A 215 -12.24 -37.91 -17.05
N GLN A 216 -12.43 -36.70 -17.61
CA GLN A 216 -13.07 -36.53 -18.93
C GLN A 216 -12.17 -35.98 -20.04
N VAL A 217 -11.02 -35.40 -19.72
CA VAL A 217 -10.10 -34.85 -20.71
C VAL A 217 -8.85 -35.71 -20.72
N ASP A 218 -8.52 -36.27 -21.90
CA ASP A 218 -7.34 -37.08 -22.14
C ASP A 218 -6.08 -36.34 -21.67
N CYS A 219 -5.62 -36.63 -20.44
CA CYS A 219 -4.55 -35.91 -19.74
C CYS A 219 -3.27 -35.84 -20.58
N SER A 220 -3.09 -36.84 -21.45
CA SER A 220 -1.98 -36.94 -22.40
C SER A 220 -2.03 -35.84 -23.47
N ALA A 221 -3.21 -35.53 -24.02
CA ALA A 221 -3.40 -34.47 -25.01
C ALA A 221 -3.31 -33.07 -24.36
N PHE A 222 -3.82 -32.93 -23.13
CA PHE A 222 -3.71 -31.71 -22.34
C PHE A 222 -2.24 -31.37 -22.02
N LEU A 223 -1.45 -32.36 -21.58
CA LEU A 223 -0.02 -32.21 -21.32
C LEU A 223 0.79 -31.88 -22.57
N LYS A 224 0.44 -32.44 -23.73
CA LYS A 224 1.13 -32.17 -25.01
C LYS A 224 0.84 -30.75 -25.53
N HIS A 225 -0.36 -30.24 -25.32
CA HIS A 225 -0.71 -28.85 -25.65
C HIS A 225 -0.09 -27.83 -24.67
N TYR A 226 0.39 -28.30 -23.51
CA TYR A 226 1.04 -27.50 -22.48
C TYR A 226 2.52 -27.18 -22.76
N GLN A 227 3.14 -27.87 -23.72
CA GLN A 227 4.59 -27.87 -23.88
C GLN A 227 5.12 -26.71 -24.73
N ASP A 228 4.27 -25.99 -25.48
CA ASP A 228 4.77 -25.20 -26.61
C ASP A 228 4.60 -23.67 -26.58
N ASP A 229 3.90 -23.03 -25.62
CA ASP A 229 4.04 -21.56 -25.48
C ASP A 229 3.39 -20.95 -24.23
N ARG A 230 4.25 -20.60 -23.25
CA ARG A 230 3.97 -20.06 -21.91
C ARG A 230 3.10 -20.97 -21.03
N PRO A 231 3.33 -21.02 -19.70
CA PRO A 231 2.53 -21.84 -18.81
C PRO A 231 1.04 -21.50 -18.94
N VAL A 232 0.21 -22.46 -19.37
CA VAL A 232 -1.22 -22.24 -19.66
C VAL A 232 -2.00 -21.79 -18.42
N TRP A 233 -1.53 -22.12 -17.22
CA TRP A 233 -2.08 -21.58 -15.97
C TRP A 233 -1.97 -20.04 -15.87
N LEU A 234 -0.98 -19.40 -16.52
CA LEU A 234 -0.91 -17.92 -16.63
C LEU A 234 -1.98 -17.34 -17.56
N LYS A 235 -2.60 -18.16 -18.41
CA LYS A 235 -3.72 -17.76 -19.28
C LYS A 235 -5.07 -18.00 -18.60
N ASP A 236 -5.12 -18.74 -17.50
CA ASP A 236 -6.37 -19.00 -16.79
C ASP A 236 -6.84 -17.74 -16.04
N TRP A 237 -7.98 -17.20 -16.46
CA TRP A 237 -8.60 -16.04 -15.84
C TRP A 237 -8.99 -16.31 -14.38
N ARG A 238 -9.23 -17.57 -14.00
CA ARG A 238 -9.62 -17.96 -12.63
C ARG A 238 -8.52 -17.67 -11.62
N LEU A 239 -7.26 -17.97 -11.98
CA LEU A 239 -6.09 -17.63 -11.17
C LEU A 239 -6.04 -16.11 -10.93
N TRP A 240 -6.21 -15.34 -12.00
CA TRP A 240 -6.12 -13.89 -11.92
C TRP A 240 -7.25 -13.25 -11.12
N VAL A 241 -8.48 -13.77 -11.23
CA VAL A 241 -9.61 -13.34 -10.40
C VAL A 241 -9.36 -13.65 -8.93
N THR A 242 -8.81 -14.83 -8.63
CA THR A 242 -8.50 -15.23 -7.25
C THR A 242 -7.44 -14.33 -6.64
N LEU A 243 -6.37 -14.08 -7.37
CA LEU A 243 -5.31 -13.17 -6.93
C LEU A 243 -5.82 -11.73 -6.75
N ASP A 244 -6.72 -11.27 -7.62
CA ASP A 244 -7.29 -9.92 -7.52
C ASP A 244 -8.25 -9.80 -6.32
N PHE A 245 -9.05 -10.84 -6.09
CA PHE A 245 -9.90 -10.95 -4.91
C PHE A 245 -9.08 -10.93 -3.61
N VAL A 246 -8.00 -11.73 -3.55
CA VAL A 246 -7.10 -11.77 -2.39
C VAL A 246 -6.42 -10.42 -2.18
N ASN A 247 -5.99 -9.76 -3.26
CA ASN A 247 -5.38 -8.43 -3.17
C ASN A 247 -6.38 -7.39 -2.66
N THR A 248 -7.61 -7.40 -3.16
CA THR A 248 -8.69 -6.53 -2.69
C THR A 248 -9.05 -6.81 -1.23
N ALA A 249 -9.12 -8.08 -0.82
CA ALA A 249 -9.36 -8.47 0.57
C ALA A 249 -8.25 -7.95 1.49
N TYR A 250 -6.98 -8.11 1.11
CA TYR A 250 -5.84 -7.56 1.84
C TYR A 250 -5.91 -6.04 1.92
N ALA A 251 -6.19 -5.36 0.81
CA ALA A 251 -6.32 -3.90 0.78
C ALA A 251 -7.44 -3.41 1.71
N LEU A 252 -8.56 -4.14 1.83
CA LEU A 252 -9.64 -3.85 2.77
C LEU A 252 -9.23 -4.10 4.24
N CYS A 253 -8.34 -5.05 4.51
CA CYS A 253 -7.78 -5.21 5.86
C CYS A 253 -6.92 -4.00 6.28
N LEU A 254 -6.48 -3.14 5.36
CA LEU A 254 -5.67 -1.96 5.69
C LEU A 254 -6.48 -0.77 6.24
N VAL A 255 -7.79 -0.92 6.52
CA VAL A 255 -8.63 0.13 7.15
C VAL A 255 -7.98 0.80 8.37
N PRO A 256 -7.32 0.08 9.31
CA PRO A 256 -6.69 0.73 10.47
C PRO A 256 -5.54 1.69 10.16
N PHE A 257 -5.08 1.76 8.90
CA PHE A 257 -4.04 2.68 8.44
C PHE A 257 -4.58 4.00 7.89
N VAL A 258 -5.91 4.11 7.71
CA VAL A 258 -6.62 5.29 7.17
C VAL A 258 -7.18 6.11 8.32
#